data_AF-A0A7J5TVM0-F1
#
_entry.id   AF-A0A7J5TVM0-F1
#
_cell.length_a   1.000
_cell.length_b   1.000
_cell.length_c   1.000
_cell.angle_alpha   90.00
_cell.angle_beta   90.00
_cell.angle_gamma   90.00
#
_symmetry.space_group_name_H-M   'P 1'
#
loop_
_entity.id
_entity.type
_entity.pdbx_description
1 polymer ?
#
loop_
_entity_poly.entity_id
_entity_poly.type
_entity_poly.pdbx_seq_one_letter_code
_entity_poly.pdbx_strand_id
1 'polypeptide(L)' 'MGMKVWATDSEEAADMIQVIGENIGFTVTGKIEVYSTEPVQPPSENPHGYDIQFTPYKED' A
#
# COMPACT_ATOMS: atom_id res chain seq x y z
N MET A 1 1.74 -0.49 -11.67
CA MET A 1 1.04 -1.10 -10.53
C MET A 1 1.50 -0.37 -9.30
N GLY A 2 0.58 0.26 -8.58
CA GLY A 2 0.87 1.03 -7.38
C GLY A 2 -0.20 0.76 -6.33
N MET A 3 0.13 0.97 -5.07
CA MET A 3 -0.80 0.95 -3.96
C MET A 3 -0.84 2.36 -3.40
N LYS A 4 -2.03 2.90 -3.16
CA LYS A 4 -2.19 4.15 -2.43
C LYS A 4 -2.60 3.82 -1.01
N VAL A 5 -1.98 4.48 -0.05
CA VAL A 5 -2.29 4.34 1.36
C VAL A 5 -2.57 5.70 1.95
N TRP A 6 -3.58 5.77 2.81
CA TRP A 6 -3.77 6.91 3.70
C TRP A 6 -2.98 6.64 4.99
N ALA A 7 -2.08 7.55 5.35
CA ALA A 7 -1.22 7.46 6.52
C ALA A 7 -0.86 8.86 7.01
N THR A 8 -0.57 8.98 8.30
CA THR A 8 -0.16 10.25 8.94
C THR A 8 1.29 10.61 8.63
N ASP A 9 2.13 9.61 8.37
CA ASP A 9 3.52 9.77 7.94
C ASP A 9 3.98 8.63 7.01
N SER A 10 5.24 8.72 6.58
CA SER A 10 5.84 7.74 5.67
C SER A 10 6.17 6.39 6.30
N GLU A 11 6.37 6.33 7.62
CA GLU A 11 6.63 5.08 8.33
C GLU A 11 5.33 4.27 8.43
N GLU A 12 4.23 4.91 8.85
CA GLU A 12 2.91 4.31 8.87
C GLU A 12 2.46 3.87 7.47
N ALA A 13 2.79 4.65 6.43
CA ALA A 13 2.57 4.25 5.05
C ALA A 13 3.33 2.96 4.68
N ALA A 14 4.59 2.85 5.06
CA ALA A 14 5.42 1.68 4.77
C ALA A 14 4.95 0.43 5.51
N ASP A 15 4.55 0.55 6.76
CA ASP A 15 3.98 -0.53 7.56
C ASP A 15 2.65 -1.02 6.96
N MET A 16 1.77 -0.09 6.56
CA MET A 16 0.53 -0.42 5.89
C MET A 16 0.77 -1.17 4.57
N ILE A 17 1.75 -0.75 3.77
CA ILE A 17 2.11 -1.44 2.52
C ILE A 17 2.57 -2.88 2.79
N GLN A 18 3.35 -3.11 3.85
CA GLN A 18 3.78 -4.47 4.24
C GLN A 18 2.58 -5.34 4.62
N VAL A 19 1.74 -4.86 5.52
CA VAL A 19 0.55 -5.60 6.01
C VAL A 19 -0.42 -5.90 4.88
N ILE A 20 -0.71 -4.92 4.01
CA ILE A 20 -1.60 -5.14 2.86
C ILE A 20 -0.95 -6.10 1.88
N GLY A 21 0.35 -5.96 1.61
CA GLY A 21 1.10 -6.83 0.72
C GLY A 21 1.01 -8.30 1.13
N GLU A 22 1.30 -8.59 2.40
CA GLU A 22 1.18 -9.94 2.96
C GLU A 22 -0.22 -10.52 2.78
N ASN A 23 -1.26 -9.71 3.03
CA ASN A 23 -2.65 -10.12 2.88
C ASN A 23 -3.05 -10.41 1.42
N ILE A 24 -2.45 -9.72 0.45
CA ILE A 24 -2.78 -9.90 -0.97
C ILE A 24 -1.81 -10.84 -1.71
N GLY A 25 -0.84 -11.42 -1.00
CA GLY A 25 0.03 -12.47 -1.52
C GLY A 25 1.34 -11.97 -2.14
N PHE A 26 1.89 -10.85 -1.67
CA PHE A 26 3.27 -10.48 -1.97
C PHE A 26 4.04 -10.05 -0.71
N THR A 27 5.31 -10.44 -0.63
CA THR A 27 6.19 -10.05 0.48
C THR A 27 7.11 -8.91 0.03
N VAL A 28 7.17 -7.84 0.81
CA VAL A 28 8.16 -6.79 0.60
C VAL A 28 9.51 -7.25 1.16
N THR A 29 10.48 -7.50 0.29
CA THR A 29 11.82 -7.99 0.67
C THR A 29 12.93 -6.96 0.48
N GLY A 30 12.57 -5.75 0.07
CA GLY A 30 13.53 -4.71 -0.33
C GLY A 30 13.02 -3.31 -0.04
N LYS A 31 13.32 -2.37 -0.94
CA LYS A 31 13.05 -0.95 -0.75
C LYS A 31 11.59 -0.61 -1.04
N ILE A 32 10.93 0.08 -0.11
CA ILE A 32 9.67 0.79 -0.34
C ILE A 32 9.98 2.23 -0.71
N GLU A 33 9.36 2.74 -1.78
CA GLU A 33 9.43 4.16 -2.15
C GLU A 33 8.05 4.80 -1.95
N VAL A 34 7.98 5.76 -1.03
CA VAL A 34 6.75 6.46 -0.68
C VAL A 34 6.75 7.83 -1.34
N TYR A 35 5.71 8.13 -2.12
CA TYR A 35 5.50 9.42 -2.75
C TYR A 35 4.23 10.06 -2.17
N SER A 36 4.37 11.23 -1.57
CA SER A 36 3.21 12.03 -1.17
C SER A 36 2.51 12.56 -2.42
N THR A 37 1.20 12.43 -2.47
CA THR A 37 0.35 12.89 -3.56
C THR A 37 -0.83 13.66 -3.00
N GLU A 38 -1.47 14.49 -3.81
CA GLU A 38 -2.74 15.10 -3.40
C GLU A 38 -3.78 14.01 -3.10
N PRO A 39 -4.56 14.15 -2.01
CA PRO A 39 -5.56 13.16 -1.63
C PRO A 39 -6.60 12.98 -2.75
N VAL A 40 -6.66 11.77 -3.30
CA VAL A 40 -7.66 11.39 -4.31
C VAL A 40 -8.97 10.94 -3.64
N GLN A 41 -8.90 10.49 -2.39
CA GLN A 41 -10.05 10.16 -1.54
C GLN A 41 -10.05 11.05 -0.28
N PRO A 42 -11.22 11.35 0.30
CA PRO A 42 -11.29 12.10 1.54
C PRO A 42 -10.52 11.38 2.66
N PRO A 43 -9.90 12.12 3.59
CA PRO A 43 -9.23 11.55 4.75
C PRO A 43 -10.20 10.63 5.51
N SER A 44 -9.74 9.42 5.82
CA SER A 44 -10.47 8.51 6.72
C SER A 44 -9.82 8.54 8.08
N GLU A 45 -10.62 8.29 9.14
CA GLU A 45 -10.12 8.21 10.51
C GLU A 45 -9.13 7.06 10.71
N ASN A 46 -9.23 6.00 9.90
CA ASN A 46 -8.32 4.85 9.96
C ASN A 46 -7.44 4.76 8.69
N PRO A 47 -6.15 4.41 8.84
CA PRO A 47 -5.28 4.07 7.72
C PRO A 47 -5.88 2.95 6.87
N HIS A 48 -5.89 3.13 5.55
CA HIS A 48 -6.41 2.13 4.63
C HIS A 48 -5.68 2.20 3.28
N GLY A 49 -5.53 1.03 2.66
CA GLY A 49 -5.05 0.92 1.28
C GLY A 49 -6.20 0.99 0.29
N TYR A 50 -5.99 1.68 -0.83
CA TYR A 50 -6.93 1.78 -1.94
C TYR A 50 -6.19 1.79 -3.28
N ASP A 51 -6.95 1.62 -4.38
CA ASP A 51 -6.41 1.57 -5.74
C ASP A 51 -5.33 0.48 -5.92
N ILE A 52 -5.54 -0.68 -5.29
CA ILE A 52 -4.60 -1.79 -5.31
C ILE A 52 -4.67 -2.46 -6.69
N GLN A 53 -3.67 -2.21 -7.52
CA GLN A 53 -3.48 -2.90 -8.79
C GLN A 53 -2.42 -3.99 -8.62
N PHE A 54 -2.83 -5.16 -8.14
CA PHE A 54 -1.95 -6.32 -7.98
C PHE A 54 -2.52 -7.53 -8.73
N THR A 55 -1.70 -8.15 -9.56
CA THR A 55 -2.00 -9.42 -10.21
C THR A 55 -1.01 -10.46 -9.69
N PRO A 56 -1.41 -11.36 -8.77
CA PRO A 56 -0.51 -12.40 -8.28
C PRO A 56 -0.10 -13.32 -9.42
N TYR A 57 1.17 -13.72 -9.44
CA TYR A 57 1.61 -14.81 -10.28
C TYR A 57 0.91 -16.10 -9.84
N LYS A 58 0.26 -16.79 -10.77
CA LYS A 58 -0.29 -18.12 -10.57
C LYS A 58 0.54 -19.08 -11.41
N GLU A 59 1.17 -20.05 -10.76
CA GLU A 59 1.77 -21.19 -11.45
C GLU A 59 0.61 -22.11 -11.86
N ASP A 60 0.46 -22.38 -13.16
CA ASP A 60 -0.57 -23.28 -13.71
C ASP A 60 -0.29 -24.76 -13.41
#